data_AF-A0A833G3R3-F1
#
_entry.id   AF-A0A833G3R3-F1
#
_cell.length_a   1.000
_cell.length_b   1.000
_cell.length_c   1.000
_cell.angle_alpha   90.00
_cell.angle_beta   90.00
_cell.angle_gamma   90.00
#
_symmetry.space_group_name_H-M   'P 1'
#
loop_
_entity.id
_entity.type
_entity.pdbx_description
1 polymer ?
#
loop_
_entity_poly.entity_id
_entity_poly.type
_entity_poly.pdbx_seq_one_letter_code
_entity_poly.pdbx_strand_id
1 'polypeptide(L)'
;MTWSLAVEPLLPLWLIAAALVLAVAFILPGLLRGMRGAWFRAVAVAVLFLALLDPVALREDREPLPTVVALVVDVSASQALDGRDRTTAAMRADLAKRLADFRGLDVRTIEAGGDAGGAVDGTMLFGPLGAGPADVPPERIGAVIMLTDGQVHDVPVNRDALGNAAPLHVLLSGRDGERDRRLVVDTAPRFGIVGEEQTVRYRVLDDGAAPGGRIRVTVTRDGNPLSTEMVTAGAPEELTVEIAHGGPNILEFEAEPLAGELTEVNNRAVAAIEGIRENLRVLLVSGEPHAGERTWRNLLKSDAAVDLVHFTILRPPEKQDGTPINQLSLIAFPTRELFSEKIDQFDLIVFDRYQHRGVLPILYFDNIARYVRDGGAVLVAAGPDYASDGSLYDTPLSPILPAAPTGKVTEEPFYARTTDVGARHPVTRDLAGSAFDPPHWGRWFRLIDVERPEGDVVMKGVGGKPL
;
A
#
# COMPACT_ATOMS: atom_id res chain seq x y z
N MET A 1 28.68 42.85 38.28
CA MET A 1 27.98 44.11 38.61
C MET A 1 28.85 45.25 38.11
N THR A 2 28.36 45.97 37.11
CA THR A 2 29.09 47.07 36.46
C THR A 2 28.22 48.31 36.51
N TRP A 3 28.75 49.38 37.09
CA TRP A 3 28.10 50.70 37.05
C TRP A 3 28.59 51.42 35.81
N SER A 4 27.67 51.96 35.01
CA SER A 4 27.99 52.87 33.92
C SER A 4 27.30 54.21 34.15
N LEU A 5 27.99 55.30 33.82
CA LEU A 5 27.42 56.64 33.79
C LEU A 5 27.05 56.93 32.33
N ALA A 6 25.78 57.12 32.06
CA ALA A 6 25.27 57.59 30.79
C ALA A 6 24.79 59.04 30.92
N VAL A 7 24.79 59.77 29.81
CA VAL A 7 24.32 61.15 29.74
C VAL A 7 23.16 61.15 28.75
N GLU A 8 21.95 61.43 29.22
CA GLU A 8 20.72 61.45 28.41
C GLU A 8 20.20 62.89 28.31
N PRO A 9 20.82 63.74 27.47
CA PRO A 9 20.51 65.16 27.46
C PRO A 9 19.04 65.42 27.06
N LEU A 10 18.31 66.22 27.85
CA LEU A 10 16.89 66.53 27.59
C LEU A 10 16.66 67.29 26.28
N LEU A 11 17.71 67.93 25.75
CA LEU A 11 17.70 68.68 24.50
C LEU A 11 18.85 68.22 23.61
N PRO A 12 18.75 68.40 22.28
CA PRO A 12 19.85 68.12 21.38
C PRO A 12 21.14 68.83 21.83
N LEU A 13 22.27 68.12 21.83
CA LEU A 13 23.55 68.60 22.35
C LEU A 13 24.00 69.94 21.76
N TRP A 14 23.68 70.19 20.48
CA TRP A 14 24.01 71.47 19.82
C TRP A 14 23.26 72.66 20.43
N LEU A 15 22.02 72.44 20.90
CA LEU A 15 21.18 73.47 21.49
C LEU A 15 21.62 73.77 22.92
N ILE A 16 22.02 72.73 23.67
CA ILE A 16 22.68 72.86 24.98
C ILE A 16 24.01 73.61 24.82
N ALA A 17 24.85 73.24 23.84
CA ALA A 17 26.12 73.91 23.58
C ALA A 17 25.93 75.39 23.21
N ALA A 18 24.96 75.71 22.34
CA ALA A 18 24.63 77.08 21.97
C ALA A 18 24.14 77.90 23.17
N ALA A 19 23.26 77.32 24.00
CA ALA A 19 22.78 77.96 25.22
C ALA A 19 23.92 78.18 26.23
N LEU A 20 24.86 77.25 26.33
CA LEU A 20 26.02 77.35 27.22
C LEU A 20 26.94 78.50 26.81
N VAL A 21 27.25 78.61 25.51
CA VAL A 21 28.05 79.73 24.96
C VAL A 21 27.39 81.08 25.28
N LEU A 22 26.06 81.17 25.08
CA LEU A 22 25.31 82.38 25.40
C LEU A 22 25.36 82.70 26.90
N ALA A 23 25.13 81.70 27.76
CA ALA A 23 25.16 81.88 29.21
C ALA A 23 26.55 82.33 29.71
N VAL A 24 27.63 81.76 29.17
CA VAL A 24 29.01 82.16 29.48
C VAL A 24 29.25 83.60 29.04
N ALA A 25 28.80 84.01 27.86
CA ALA A 25 28.97 85.39 27.36
C ALA A 25 28.33 86.44 28.29
N PHE A 26 27.20 86.12 28.93
CA PHE A 26 26.53 87.00 29.88
C PHE A 26 27.14 86.97 31.30
N ILE A 27 27.64 85.83 31.74
CA ILE A 27 28.12 85.63 33.12
C ILE A 27 29.60 86.00 33.28
N LEU A 28 30.44 85.67 32.30
CA LEU A 28 31.89 85.83 32.36
C LEU A 28 32.35 87.28 32.59
N PRO A 29 31.80 88.31 31.91
CA PRO A 29 32.17 89.70 32.19
C PRO A 29 31.80 90.16 33.61
N GLY A 30 30.73 89.59 34.18
CA GLY A 30 30.28 89.89 35.54
C GLY A 30 31.18 89.28 36.62
N LEU A 31 31.72 88.08 36.37
CA LEU A 31 32.76 87.49 37.22
C LEU A 31 34.08 88.26 37.13
N LEU A 32 34.53 88.60 35.93
CA LEU A 32 35.79 89.32 35.72
C LEU A 32 35.78 90.72 36.33
N ARG A 33 34.60 91.36 36.41
CA ARG A 33 34.42 92.67 37.05
C ARG A 33 34.05 92.61 38.53
N GLY A 34 34.06 91.43 39.15
CA GLY A 34 33.80 91.27 40.59
C GLY A 34 32.40 91.70 41.03
N MET A 35 31.39 91.59 40.15
CA MET A 35 30.04 92.01 40.48
C MET A 35 29.45 91.16 41.60
N ARG A 36 28.88 91.80 42.62
CA ARG A 36 28.18 91.13 43.73
C ARG A 36 27.08 90.22 43.17
N GLY A 37 27.14 88.93 43.48
CA GLY A 37 26.17 87.92 43.04
C GLY A 37 26.50 87.20 41.72
N ALA A 38 27.58 87.56 41.01
CA ALA A 38 27.96 86.88 39.76
C ALA A 38 28.32 85.39 39.99
N TRP A 39 28.97 85.07 41.11
CA TRP A 39 29.26 83.70 41.51
C TRP A 39 28.00 82.84 41.69
N PHE A 40 26.97 83.36 42.38
CA PHE A 40 25.71 82.64 42.56
C PHE A 40 24.99 82.38 41.23
N ARG A 41 25.05 83.32 40.28
CA ARG A 41 24.50 83.13 38.93
C ARG A 41 25.25 82.05 38.15
N ALA A 42 26.57 82.02 38.25
CA ALA A 42 27.38 80.97 37.61
C ALA A 42 27.08 79.57 38.18
N VAL A 43 26.95 79.44 39.49
CA VAL A 43 26.57 78.18 40.14
C VAL A 43 25.15 77.76 39.71
N ALA A 44 24.19 78.68 39.69
CA ALA A 44 22.82 78.38 39.25
C ALA A 44 22.77 77.90 37.79
N VAL A 45 23.54 78.53 36.90
CA VAL A 45 23.66 78.10 35.51
C VAL A 45 24.37 76.75 35.41
N ALA A 46 25.44 76.51 36.17
CA ALA A 46 26.10 75.20 36.18
C ALA A 46 25.17 74.08 36.62
N VAL A 47 24.35 74.30 37.66
CA VAL A 47 23.32 73.34 38.10
C VAL A 47 22.25 73.12 37.03
N LEU A 48 21.80 74.19 36.35
CA LEU A 48 20.85 74.08 35.25
C LEU A 48 21.41 73.25 34.08
N PHE A 49 22.68 73.46 33.70
CA PHE A 49 23.32 72.69 32.65
C PHE A 49 23.59 71.24 33.05
N LEU A 50 23.94 70.99 34.32
CA LEU A 50 24.03 69.63 34.86
C LEU A 50 22.67 68.91 34.78
N ALA A 51 21.59 69.60 35.13
CA ALA A 51 20.23 69.07 35.00
C ALA A 51 19.81 68.85 33.55
N LEU A 52 20.22 69.73 32.61
CA LEU A 52 19.95 69.57 31.17
C LEU A 52 20.72 68.41 30.54
N LEU A 53 21.91 68.08 31.08
CA LEU A 53 22.69 66.93 30.65
C LEU A 53 22.14 65.60 31.20
N ASP A 54 21.38 65.64 32.30
CA ASP A 54 20.74 64.50 32.97
C ASP A 54 21.66 63.27 33.09
N PRO A 55 22.68 63.31 33.98
CA PRO A 55 23.56 62.17 34.19
C PRO A 55 22.80 61.04 34.90
N VAL A 56 22.64 59.91 34.22
CA VAL A 56 21.97 58.72 34.76
C VAL A 56 23.02 57.67 35.13
N ALA A 57 22.93 57.17 36.37
CA ALA A 57 23.70 56.01 36.80
C ALA A 57 22.92 54.74 36.46
N LEU A 58 23.35 54.02 35.42
CA LEU A 58 22.76 52.73 35.09
C LEU A 58 23.44 51.63 35.90
N ARG A 59 22.61 50.87 36.61
CA ARG A 59 23.00 49.61 37.23
C ARG A 59 22.54 48.48 36.32
N GLU A 60 23.50 47.85 35.65
CA GLU A 60 23.21 46.69 34.82
C GLU A 60 23.38 45.41 35.63
N ASP A 61 22.27 44.78 35.99
CA ASP A 61 22.26 43.44 36.58
C ASP A 61 22.15 42.42 35.43
N ARG A 62 23.29 41.79 35.08
CA ARG A 62 23.37 40.72 34.08
C ARG A 62 23.34 39.36 34.77
N GLU A 63 22.33 38.56 34.46
CA GLU A 63 22.30 37.14 34.83
C GLU A 63 22.76 36.30 33.63
N PRO A 64 23.89 35.58 33.72
CA PRO A 64 24.32 34.70 32.65
C PRO A 64 23.37 33.51 32.58
N LEU A 65 22.73 33.33 31.43
CA LEU A 65 21.91 32.15 31.16
C LEU A 65 22.82 30.94 30.91
N PRO A 66 22.49 29.76 31.43
CA PRO A 66 23.26 28.56 31.15
C PRO A 66 23.16 28.19 29.68
N THR A 67 24.29 27.77 29.11
CA THR A 67 24.39 27.22 27.76
C THR A 67 23.85 25.80 27.76
N VAL A 68 23.01 25.47 26.78
CA VAL A 68 22.39 24.16 26.66
C VAL A 68 23.23 23.28 25.73
N VAL A 69 23.50 22.05 26.16
CA VAL A 69 24.10 20.99 25.32
C VAL A 69 23.03 19.93 25.07
N ALA A 70 22.71 19.70 23.81
CA ALA A 70 21.79 18.64 23.42
C ALA A 70 22.56 17.32 23.27
N LEU A 71 22.28 16.34 24.11
CA LEU A 71 22.80 14.98 24.03
C LEU A 71 21.73 14.07 23.43
N VAL A 72 21.88 13.72 22.15
CA VAL A 72 20.98 12.81 21.46
C VAL A 72 21.52 11.39 21.61
N VAL A 73 20.70 10.50 22.15
CA VAL A 73 21.02 9.09 22.34
C VAL A 73 20.15 8.28 21.40
N ASP A 74 20.79 7.64 20.43
CA ASP A 74 20.15 6.65 19.57
C ASP A 74 19.77 5.42 20.41
N VAL A 75 18.50 5.05 20.38
CA VAL A 75 17.94 3.85 21.02
C VAL A 75 17.20 2.99 20.00
N SER A 76 17.53 3.13 18.71
CA SER A 76 16.98 2.31 17.63
C SER A 76 17.39 0.84 17.73
N ALA A 77 16.70 -0.02 16.97
CA ALA A 77 16.99 -1.45 16.94
C ALA A 77 18.45 -1.77 16.57
N SER A 78 19.12 -0.92 15.77
CA SER A 78 20.53 -1.12 15.41
C SER A 78 21.50 -0.91 16.58
N GLN A 79 21.07 -0.23 17.66
CA GLN A 79 21.84 -0.09 18.90
C GLN A 79 21.73 -1.32 19.81
N ALA A 80 20.79 -2.24 19.56
CA ALA A 80 20.73 -3.52 20.28
C ALA A 80 21.71 -4.56 19.73
N LEU A 81 22.31 -4.29 18.56
CA LEU A 81 23.23 -5.20 17.91
C LEU A 81 24.61 -5.13 18.56
N ASP A 82 25.28 -6.27 18.66
CA ASP A 82 26.72 -6.34 18.91
C ASP A 82 27.23 -5.64 20.20
N GLY A 83 26.38 -5.57 21.23
CA GLY A 83 26.72 -4.92 22.50
C GLY A 83 26.87 -3.40 22.42
N ARG A 84 26.36 -2.78 21.34
CA ARG A 84 26.33 -1.32 21.16
C ARG A 84 25.54 -0.63 22.26
N ASP A 85 24.50 -1.28 22.78
CA ASP A 85 23.68 -0.84 23.92
C ASP A 85 24.54 -0.50 25.14
N ARG A 86 25.46 -1.39 25.51
CA ARG A 86 26.39 -1.21 26.64
C ARG A 86 27.41 -0.12 26.35
N THR A 87 27.90 -0.07 25.11
CA THR A 87 28.87 0.94 24.67
C THR A 87 28.26 2.34 24.71
N THR A 88 27.06 2.52 24.16
CA THR A 88 26.29 3.77 24.16
C THR A 88 25.91 4.19 25.58
N ALA A 89 25.50 3.25 26.44
CA ALA A 89 25.24 3.53 27.86
C ALA A 89 26.50 3.99 28.61
N ALA A 90 27.66 3.36 28.35
CA ALA A 90 28.93 3.77 28.94
C ALA A 90 29.38 5.15 28.44
N MET A 91 29.25 5.44 27.14
CA MET A 91 29.53 6.75 26.56
C MET A 91 28.64 7.84 27.18
N ARG A 92 27.33 7.58 27.32
CA ARG A 92 26.38 8.48 27.97
C ARG A 92 26.78 8.78 29.40
N ALA A 93 27.15 7.77 30.18
CA ALA A 93 27.56 7.93 31.57
C ALA A 93 28.87 8.73 31.71
N ASP A 94 29.87 8.46 30.86
CA ASP A 94 31.14 9.21 30.88
C ASP A 94 30.94 10.67 30.46
N LEU A 95 30.14 10.93 29.42
CA LEU A 95 29.78 12.28 28.99
C LEU A 95 29.03 13.04 30.08
N ALA A 96 28.01 12.43 30.70
CA ALA A 96 27.26 13.06 31.78
C ALA A 96 28.18 13.47 32.93
N LYS A 97 29.16 12.63 33.28
CA LYS A 97 30.15 12.94 34.32
C LYS A 97 31.05 14.12 33.92
N ARG A 98 31.61 14.11 32.71
CA ARG A 98 32.50 15.18 32.23
C ARG A 98 31.78 16.51 32.04
N LEU A 99 30.54 16.49 31.57
CA LEU A 99 29.74 17.70 31.36
C LEU A 99 29.30 18.33 32.70
N ALA A 100 29.09 17.52 33.75
CA ALA A 100 28.76 18.02 35.08
C ALA A 100 29.89 18.84 35.74
N ASP A 101 31.15 18.67 35.31
CA ASP A 101 32.29 19.43 35.84
C ASP A 101 32.30 20.90 35.35
N PHE A 102 31.55 21.23 34.29
CA PHE A 102 31.46 22.58 33.75
C PHE A 102 30.32 23.38 34.40
N ARG A 103 30.63 24.57 34.93
CA ARG A 103 29.62 25.48 35.46
C ARG A 103 28.90 26.21 34.33
N GLY A 104 27.58 26.36 34.45
CA GLY A 104 26.77 27.10 33.48
C GLY A 104 26.40 26.29 32.23
N LEU A 105 26.56 24.97 32.25
CA LEU A 105 26.00 24.07 31.24
C LEU A 105 24.72 23.39 31.75
N ASP A 106 23.72 23.30 30.88
CA ASP A 106 22.51 22.51 31.07
C ASP A 106 22.48 21.41 30.00
N VAL A 107 22.51 20.14 30.41
CA VAL A 107 22.58 19.00 29.49
C VAL A 107 21.18 18.44 29.29
N ARG A 108 20.65 18.61 28.07
CA ARG A 108 19.35 18.07 27.66
C ARG A 108 19.56 16.74 26.96
N THR A 109 19.15 15.65 27.60
CA THR A 109 19.21 14.31 26.98
C THR A 109 17.93 14.05 26.19
N ILE A 110 18.09 13.65 24.93
CA ILE A 110 17.01 13.33 23.99
C ILE A 110 17.23 11.89 23.54
N GLU A 111 16.33 10.99 23.90
CA GLU A 111 16.34 9.61 23.42
C GLU A 111 15.55 9.54 22.10
N ALA A 112 16.17 9.02 21.04
CA ALA A 112 15.65 9.07 19.68
C ALA A 112 15.77 7.69 19.00
N GLY A 113 14.89 7.41 18.02
CA GLY A 113 14.88 6.12 17.32
C GLY A 113 14.17 4.97 18.05
N GLY A 114 13.62 5.22 19.25
CA GLY A 114 12.83 4.23 19.99
C GLY A 114 11.39 4.10 19.48
N ASP A 115 10.74 3.00 19.85
CA ASP A 115 9.38 2.64 19.41
C ASP A 115 8.32 3.54 20.09
N ALA A 116 8.15 4.76 19.55
CA ALA A 116 7.20 5.76 20.05
C ALA A 116 5.76 5.53 19.51
N GLY A 117 5.37 4.27 19.29
CA GLY A 117 4.00 3.88 18.96
C GLY A 117 3.61 3.98 17.48
N GLY A 118 4.58 3.99 16.58
CA GLY A 118 4.36 3.93 15.13
C GLY A 118 5.50 3.18 14.44
N ALA A 119 5.20 2.49 13.34
CA ALA A 119 6.22 1.87 12.51
C ALA A 119 7.08 2.96 11.87
N VAL A 120 8.20 3.30 12.53
CA VAL A 120 9.21 4.21 11.99
C VAL A 120 10.16 3.39 11.14
N ASP A 121 10.27 3.75 9.86
CA ASP A 121 11.22 3.13 8.93
C ASP A 121 12.58 3.85 9.07
N GLY A 122 13.54 3.17 9.70
CA GLY A 122 14.90 3.67 9.91
C GLY A 122 15.13 4.50 11.19
N THR A 123 16.38 4.93 11.36
CA THR A 123 16.85 5.69 12.52
C THR A 123 16.67 7.19 12.33
N MET A 124 15.74 7.79 13.09
CA MET A 124 15.38 9.21 13.01
C MET A 124 15.93 9.99 14.22
N LEU A 125 17.00 10.78 14.04
CA LEU A 125 17.66 11.53 15.12
C LEU A 125 17.47 13.05 15.01
N PHE A 126 17.37 13.58 13.79
CA PHE A 126 17.28 15.03 13.55
C PHE A 126 15.87 15.57 13.81
N GLY A 127 14.82 14.78 13.59
CA GLY A 127 13.45 15.13 13.99
C GLY A 127 13.33 15.37 15.50
N PRO A 128 13.70 14.39 16.35
CA PRO A 128 13.74 14.57 17.81
C PRO A 128 14.69 15.68 18.26
N LEU A 129 15.83 15.87 17.58
CA LEU A 129 16.73 17.00 17.86
C LEU A 129 16.06 18.36 17.63
N GLY A 130 15.18 18.50 16.63
CA GLY A 130 14.44 19.74 16.39
C GLY A 130 13.34 20.00 17.42
N ALA A 131 12.68 18.94 17.92
CA ALA A 131 11.60 19.04 18.89
C ALA A 131 12.09 19.16 20.35
N GLY A 132 13.18 18.49 20.70
CA GLY A 132 13.68 18.37 22.08
C GLY A 132 14.05 19.69 22.76
N PRO A 133 14.76 20.62 22.08
CA PRO A 133 15.10 21.93 22.62
C PRO A 133 14.14 23.04 22.15
N ALA A 134 12.91 22.72 21.74
CA ALA A 134 11.97 23.74 21.23
C ALA A 134 11.61 24.83 22.25
N ASP A 135 11.81 24.57 23.55
CA ASP A 135 11.65 25.53 24.65
C ASP A 135 12.93 26.37 24.91
N VAL A 136 14.02 26.10 24.19
CA VAL A 136 15.32 26.76 24.34
C VAL A 136 15.58 27.66 23.12
N PRO A 137 15.84 28.96 23.32
CA PRO A 137 16.29 29.83 22.24
C PRO A 137 17.52 29.26 21.49
N PRO A 138 17.54 29.27 20.15
CA PRO A 138 18.65 28.80 19.31
C PRO A 138 20.04 29.26 19.77
N GLU A 139 20.15 30.50 20.25
CA GLU A 139 21.40 31.15 20.65
C GLU A 139 21.99 30.55 21.94
N ARG A 140 21.18 29.80 22.71
CA ARG A 140 21.63 29.12 23.93
C ARG A 140 22.17 27.72 23.68
N ILE A 141 21.93 27.15 22.49
CA ILE A 141 22.42 25.80 22.15
C ILE A 141 23.90 25.91 21.78
N GLY A 142 24.77 25.48 22.70
CA GLY A 142 26.22 25.60 22.56
C GLY A 142 26.87 24.45 21.81
N ALA A 143 26.26 23.26 21.83
CA ALA A 143 26.73 22.08 21.12
C ALA A 143 25.63 21.00 21.02
N VAL A 144 25.73 20.15 20.01
CA VAL A 144 24.94 18.92 19.87
C VAL A 144 25.91 17.74 19.88
N ILE A 145 25.65 16.75 20.74
CA ILE A 145 26.41 15.50 20.82
C ILE A 145 25.45 14.36 20.49
N MET A 146 25.75 13.58 19.44
CA MET A 146 24.98 12.39 19.07
C MET A 146 25.76 11.13 19.40
N LEU A 147 25.10 10.17 20.05
CA LEU A 147 25.58 8.80 20.23
C LEU A 147 24.80 7.91 19.28
N THR A 148 25.44 7.36 18.25
CA THR A 148 24.79 6.56 17.21
C THR A 148 25.80 5.64 16.52
N ASP A 149 25.36 4.68 15.72
CA ASP A 149 26.21 3.85 14.87
C ASP A 149 26.58 4.55 13.55
N GLY A 150 26.00 5.72 13.29
CA GLY A 150 26.25 6.55 12.12
C GLY A 150 25.28 6.33 10.97
N GLN A 151 24.33 5.38 11.09
CA GLN A 151 23.30 5.12 10.08
C GLN A 151 22.01 5.87 10.43
N VAL A 152 21.89 7.10 9.93
CA VAL A 152 20.77 8.01 10.21
C VAL A 152 19.99 8.30 8.92
N HIS A 153 18.66 8.21 8.98
CA HIS A 153 17.78 8.27 7.80
C HIS A 153 17.08 9.63 7.61
N ASP A 154 17.17 10.52 8.60
CA ASP A 154 16.63 11.88 8.55
C ASP A 154 17.71 12.98 8.53
N VAL A 155 18.90 12.65 8.03
CA VAL A 155 19.96 13.65 7.85
C VAL A 155 19.46 14.77 6.94
N PRO A 156 19.44 16.04 7.40
CA PRO A 156 18.95 17.15 6.59
C PRO A 156 19.86 17.37 5.38
N VAL A 157 19.24 17.62 4.23
CA VAL A 157 19.94 17.86 2.95
C VAL A 157 20.89 19.06 3.02
N ASN A 158 20.51 20.09 3.77
CA ASN A 158 21.30 21.30 3.96
C ASN A 158 21.56 21.56 5.44
N ARG A 159 22.78 21.97 5.76
CA ARG A 159 23.17 22.35 7.12
C ARG A 159 22.33 23.49 7.70
N ASP A 160 21.85 24.40 6.86
CA ASP A 160 21.02 25.53 7.29
C ASP A 160 19.67 25.10 7.89
N ALA A 161 19.20 23.89 7.55
CA ALA A 161 17.97 23.33 8.11
C ALA A 161 18.08 22.93 9.60
N LEU A 162 19.31 22.84 10.14
CA LEU A 162 19.55 22.59 11.56
C LEU A 162 19.29 23.81 12.45
N GLY A 163 19.01 24.99 11.87
CA GLY A 163 18.60 26.22 12.55
C GLY A 163 19.65 26.85 13.51
N ASN A 164 20.59 26.05 14.00
CA ASN A 164 21.55 26.40 15.03
C ASN A 164 22.96 26.35 14.46
N ALA A 165 23.75 27.40 14.71
CA ALA A 165 25.19 27.43 14.40
C ALA A 165 26.03 26.54 15.36
N ALA A 166 25.38 25.70 16.18
CA ALA A 166 26.03 24.87 17.16
C ALA A 166 26.89 23.77 16.48
N PRO A 167 28.10 23.48 17.00
CA PRO A 167 28.90 22.36 16.55
C PRO A 167 28.19 21.03 16.83
N LEU A 168 28.17 20.15 15.83
CA LEU A 168 27.70 18.77 15.94
C LEU A 168 28.90 17.85 16.16
N HIS A 169 28.86 17.09 17.25
CA HIS A 169 29.81 16.04 17.58
C HIS A 169 29.11 14.69 17.54
N VAL A 170 29.73 13.70 16.90
CA VAL A 170 29.18 12.34 16.82
C VAL A 170 30.16 11.40 17.50
N LEU A 171 29.67 10.58 18.43
CA LEU A 171 30.39 9.45 18.98
C LEU A 171 29.77 8.17 18.41
N LEU A 172 30.60 7.40 17.72
CA LEU A 172 30.18 6.18 17.04
C LEU A 172 30.20 5.00 18.00
N SER A 173 29.09 4.25 18.05
CA SER A 173 29.01 2.97 18.78
C SER A 173 29.49 1.78 17.94
N GLY A 174 29.63 1.95 16.62
CA GLY A 174 30.13 0.93 15.69
C GLY A 174 31.65 0.70 15.77
N ARG A 175 32.08 -0.43 15.21
CA ARG A 175 33.48 -0.86 15.11
C ARG A 175 34.05 -0.65 13.71
N ASP A 176 35.37 -0.44 13.62
CA ASP A 176 36.05 -0.35 12.33
C ASP A 176 35.95 -1.69 11.57
N GLY A 177 35.61 -1.61 10.28
CA GLY A 177 35.54 -2.78 9.40
C GLY A 177 34.32 -3.67 9.63
N GLU A 178 33.25 -3.14 10.23
CA GLU A 178 31.94 -3.80 10.27
C GLU A 178 31.46 -4.16 8.87
N ARG A 179 30.81 -5.31 8.78
CA ARG A 179 30.24 -5.85 7.55
C ARG A 179 28.80 -6.22 7.81
N ASP A 180 27.96 -6.00 6.83
CA ASP A 180 26.56 -6.39 6.92
C ASP A 180 26.08 -6.78 5.53
N ARG A 181 25.34 -7.88 5.45
CA ARG A 181 24.66 -8.27 4.22
C ARG A 181 23.18 -7.94 4.36
N ARG A 182 22.62 -7.41 3.28
CA ARG A 182 21.24 -6.95 3.21
C ARG A 182 20.59 -7.40 1.92
N LEU A 183 19.43 -8.03 2.01
CA LEU A 183 18.58 -8.33 0.86
C LEU A 183 17.52 -7.24 0.70
N VAL A 184 17.39 -6.70 -0.51
CA VAL A 184 16.41 -5.65 -0.84
C VAL A 184 15.56 -6.12 -2.00
N VAL A 185 14.24 -6.06 -1.84
CA VAL A 185 13.29 -6.21 -2.95
C VAL A 185 13.08 -4.83 -3.56
N ASP A 186 13.59 -4.61 -4.78
CA ASP A 186 13.44 -3.34 -5.48
C ASP A 186 12.03 -3.16 -6.03
N THR A 187 11.45 -4.24 -6.56
CA THR A 187 10.16 -4.18 -7.26
C THR A 187 9.46 -5.52 -7.19
N ALA A 188 8.24 -5.54 -6.67
CA ALA A 188 7.35 -6.69 -6.69
C ALA A 188 5.92 -6.23 -7.04
N PRO A 189 5.25 -6.86 -8.01
CA PRO A 189 3.83 -6.61 -8.28
C PRO A 189 2.98 -6.86 -7.04
N ARG A 190 1.98 -6.00 -6.80
CA ARG A 190 1.04 -6.21 -5.68
C ARG A 190 -0.03 -7.24 -6.00
N PHE A 191 -0.34 -7.40 -7.28
CA PHE A 191 -1.37 -8.31 -7.79
C PHE A 191 -0.81 -9.10 -8.97
N GLY A 192 -1.27 -10.34 -9.12
CA GLY A 192 -0.99 -11.17 -10.30
C GLY A 192 -2.16 -12.10 -10.59
N ILE A 193 -2.33 -12.46 -11.87
CA ILE A 193 -3.39 -13.39 -12.27
C ILE A 193 -2.92 -14.81 -11.97
N VAL A 194 -3.79 -15.62 -11.37
CA VAL A 194 -3.50 -17.03 -11.06
C VAL A 194 -3.15 -17.78 -12.35
N GLY A 195 -2.01 -18.46 -12.37
CA GLY A 195 -1.47 -19.18 -13.53
C GLY A 195 -0.60 -18.32 -14.46
N GLU A 196 -0.50 -17.01 -14.24
CA GLU A 196 0.43 -16.14 -14.96
C GLU A 196 1.76 -15.98 -14.22
N GLU A 197 2.80 -15.70 -15.00
CA GLU A 197 4.13 -15.38 -14.50
C GLU A 197 4.24 -13.89 -14.14
N GLN A 198 4.86 -13.60 -13.00
CA GLN A 198 5.15 -12.27 -12.50
C GLN A 198 6.65 -12.14 -12.20
N THR A 199 7.23 -10.98 -12.52
CA THR A 199 8.66 -10.72 -12.31
C THR A 199 8.88 -9.92 -11.04
N VAL A 200 9.75 -10.42 -10.16
CA VAL A 200 10.21 -9.75 -8.95
C VAL A 200 11.67 -9.38 -9.11
N ARG A 201 12.01 -8.12 -8.86
CA ARG A 201 13.38 -7.62 -8.93
C ARG A 201 13.94 -7.41 -7.53
N TYR A 202 15.09 -7.99 -7.25
CA TYR A 202 15.74 -7.94 -5.94
C TYR A 202 17.26 -7.81 -6.08
N ARG A 203 17.93 -7.44 -5.00
CA ARG A 203 19.40 -7.32 -4.94
C ARG A 203 19.91 -7.69 -3.57
N VAL A 204 21.12 -8.23 -3.54
CA VAL A 204 21.88 -8.45 -2.29
C VAL A 204 23.00 -7.42 -2.21
N LEU A 205 23.06 -6.69 -1.10
CA LEU A 205 24.06 -5.67 -0.81
C LEU A 205 24.99 -6.17 0.28
N ASP A 206 26.29 -6.03 0.06
CA ASP A 206 27.32 -6.29 1.07
C ASP A 206 27.96 -4.95 1.46
N ASP A 207 27.54 -4.39 2.59
CA ASP A 207 28.12 -3.18 3.15
C ASP A 207 29.43 -3.56 3.88
N GLY A 208 30.53 -2.85 3.61
CA GLY A 208 31.85 -3.13 4.23
C GLY A 208 32.63 -4.34 3.67
N ALA A 209 32.10 -5.03 2.65
CA ALA A 209 32.80 -6.09 1.93
C ALA A 209 33.15 -5.68 0.48
N ALA A 210 34.00 -6.47 -0.19
CA ALA A 210 34.35 -6.22 -1.59
C ALA A 210 33.13 -6.53 -2.49
N PRO A 211 32.79 -5.65 -3.46
CA PRO A 211 31.68 -5.89 -4.37
C PRO A 211 31.96 -7.08 -5.31
N GLY A 212 30.89 -7.67 -5.86
CA GLY A 212 31.00 -8.72 -6.86
C GLY A 212 31.16 -10.15 -6.31
N GLY A 213 30.96 -10.35 -5.01
CA GLY A 213 30.85 -11.69 -4.44
C GLY A 213 29.67 -12.46 -5.04
N ARG A 214 29.86 -13.76 -5.31
CA ARG A 214 28.77 -14.65 -5.69
C ARG A 214 28.07 -15.16 -4.44
N ILE A 215 26.76 -15.00 -4.39
CA ILE A 215 25.93 -15.26 -3.22
C ILE A 215 24.83 -16.23 -3.60
N ARG A 216 24.63 -17.27 -2.80
CA ARG A 216 23.47 -18.15 -2.92
C ARG A 216 22.25 -17.50 -2.27
N VAL A 217 21.16 -17.33 -3.02
CA VAL A 217 19.87 -16.89 -2.50
C VAL A 217 18.87 -18.03 -2.64
N THR A 218 18.21 -18.39 -1.55
CA THR A 218 17.14 -19.38 -1.54
C THR A 218 15.81 -18.65 -1.54
N VAL A 219 14.91 -19.03 -2.45
CA VAL A 219 13.57 -18.44 -2.53
C VAL A 219 12.54 -19.50 -2.18
N THR A 220 11.64 -19.16 -1.27
CA THR A 220 10.51 -20.01 -0.89
C THR A 220 9.20 -19.29 -1.13
N ARG A 221 8.15 -20.05 -1.44
CA ARG A 221 6.78 -19.57 -1.57
C ARG A 221 5.91 -20.26 -0.54
N ASP A 222 5.29 -19.49 0.35
CA ASP A 222 4.43 -20.00 1.43
C ASP A 222 5.11 -21.10 2.27
N GLY A 223 6.42 -20.93 2.50
CA GLY A 223 7.28 -21.88 3.22
C GLY A 223 7.75 -23.09 2.40
N ASN A 224 7.34 -23.24 1.14
CA ASN A 224 7.79 -24.30 0.26
C ASN A 224 8.96 -23.84 -0.62
N PRO A 225 10.03 -24.63 -0.80
CA PRO A 225 11.15 -24.28 -1.67
C PRO A 225 10.70 -24.03 -3.11
N LEU A 226 11.06 -22.87 -3.67
CA LEU A 226 10.74 -22.49 -5.05
C LEU A 226 11.97 -22.58 -5.94
N SER A 227 13.06 -21.89 -5.59
CA SER A 227 14.29 -21.86 -6.37
C SER A 227 15.53 -21.55 -5.50
N THR A 228 16.71 -21.74 -6.08
CA THR A 228 17.98 -21.32 -5.49
C THR A 228 18.82 -20.68 -6.58
N GLU A 229 19.16 -19.42 -6.41
CA GLU A 229 19.85 -18.60 -7.41
C GLU A 229 21.24 -18.20 -6.94
N MET A 230 22.15 -18.02 -7.90
CA MET A 230 23.50 -17.54 -7.63
C MET A 230 23.61 -16.11 -8.14
N VAL A 231 23.44 -15.14 -7.24
CA VAL A 231 23.42 -13.72 -7.56
C VAL A 231 24.77 -13.07 -7.32
N THR A 232 24.98 -11.91 -7.92
CA THR A 232 26.20 -11.10 -7.71
C THR A 232 25.89 -9.94 -6.78
N ALA A 233 26.68 -9.79 -5.70
CA ALA A 233 26.53 -8.71 -4.74
C ALA A 233 26.54 -7.33 -5.44
N GLY A 234 25.50 -6.53 -5.19
CA GLY A 234 25.30 -5.19 -5.75
C GLY A 234 24.56 -5.14 -7.09
N ALA A 235 24.43 -6.26 -7.80
CA ALA A 235 23.71 -6.32 -9.07
C ALA A 235 22.20 -6.63 -8.84
N PRO A 236 21.28 -5.98 -9.57
CA PRO A 236 19.89 -6.37 -9.57
C PRO A 236 19.71 -7.71 -10.28
N GLU A 237 18.90 -8.58 -9.68
CA GLU A 237 18.47 -9.88 -10.22
C GLU A 237 16.95 -9.85 -10.44
N GLU A 238 16.48 -10.57 -11.46
CA GLU A 238 15.06 -10.73 -11.76
C GLU A 238 14.66 -12.20 -11.62
N LEU A 239 13.70 -12.46 -10.73
CA LEU A 239 13.08 -13.77 -10.55
C LEU A 239 11.68 -13.74 -11.15
N THR A 240 11.40 -14.64 -12.09
CA THR A 240 10.06 -14.89 -12.61
C THR A 240 9.39 -15.99 -11.80
N VAL A 241 8.19 -15.70 -11.27
CA VAL A 241 7.40 -16.64 -10.46
C VAL A 241 5.99 -16.77 -11.00
N GLU A 242 5.46 -17.99 -11.06
CA GLU A 242 4.05 -18.23 -11.37
C GLU A 242 3.18 -18.03 -10.12
N ILE A 243 2.04 -17.35 -10.29
CA ILE A 243 1.03 -17.19 -9.22
C ILE A 243 0.23 -18.49 -9.09
N ALA A 244 0.54 -19.30 -8.08
CA ALA A 244 -0.02 -20.65 -7.97
C ALA A 244 -1.48 -20.69 -7.54
N HIS A 245 -1.92 -19.72 -6.74
CA HIS A 245 -3.29 -19.69 -6.24
C HIS A 245 -3.78 -18.28 -5.99
N GLY A 246 -5.11 -18.16 -5.84
CA GLY A 246 -5.74 -16.92 -5.42
C GLY A 246 -5.42 -16.62 -3.96
N GLY A 247 -5.37 -15.34 -3.60
CA GLY A 247 -4.94 -14.90 -2.28
C GLY A 247 -3.44 -14.58 -2.21
N PRO A 248 -2.89 -14.33 -1.00
CA PRO A 248 -1.51 -13.90 -0.84
C PRO A 248 -0.54 -15.04 -1.18
N ASN A 249 0.34 -14.81 -2.15
CA ASN A 249 1.50 -15.64 -2.45
C ASN A 249 2.71 -14.95 -1.79
N ILE A 250 3.25 -15.54 -0.72
CA ILE A 250 4.33 -14.93 0.06
C ILE A 250 5.67 -15.50 -0.40
N LEU A 251 6.50 -14.67 -1.02
CA LEU A 251 7.86 -14.99 -1.43
C LEU A 251 8.84 -14.55 -0.34
N GLU A 252 9.57 -15.50 0.23
CA GLU A 252 10.68 -15.23 1.16
C GLU A 252 12.00 -15.48 0.44
N PHE A 253 12.86 -14.47 0.42
CA PHE A 253 14.20 -14.51 -0.14
C PHE A 253 15.20 -14.54 1.01
N GLU A 254 16.10 -15.52 1.02
CA GLU A 254 17.12 -15.68 2.05
C GLU A 254 18.51 -15.80 1.40
N ALA A 255 19.38 -14.82 1.65
CA ALA A 255 20.77 -14.86 1.24
C ALA A 255 21.60 -15.71 2.21
N GLU A 256 22.61 -16.41 1.69
CA GLU A 256 23.55 -17.14 2.55
C GLU A 256 24.30 -16.17 3.50
N PRO A 257 24.56 -16.57 4.75
CA PRO A 257 25.26 -15.73 5.72
C PRO A 257 26.65 -15.30 5.27
N LEU A 258 27.05 -14.10 5.66
CA LEU A 258 28.38 -13.55 5.47
C LEU A 258 29.19 -13.70 6.77
N ALA A 259 30.37 -14.31 6.68
CA ALA A 259 31.21 -14.54 7.85
C ALA A 259 31.61 -13.22 8.54
N GLY A 260 31.22 -13.09 9.81
CA GLY A 260 31.50 -11.90 10.63
C GLY A 260 30.60 -10.70 10.33
N GLU A 261 29.42 -10.93 9.74
CA GLU A 261 28.40 -9.89 9.58
C GLU A 261 27.76 -9.46 10.90
N LEU A 262 27.18 -8.26 10.91
CA LEU A 262 26.57 -7.66 12.09
C LEU A 262 25.29 -8.38 12.51
N THR A 263 24.44 -8.73 11.55
CA THR A 263 23.18 -9.43 11.80
C THR A 263 22.73 -10.26 10.60
N GLU A 264 22.27 -11.48 10.85
CA GLU A 264 21.67 -12.33 9.79
C GLU A 264 20.23 -11.92 9.46
N VAL A 265 19.61 -11.06 10.27
CA VAL A 265 18.22 -10.62 10.08
C VAL A 265 18.06 -9.87 8.74
N ASN A 266 19.08 -9.11 8.35
CA ASN A 266 19.06 -8.32 7.12
C ASN A 266 19.23 -9.18 5.85
N ASN A 267 19.60 -10.47 6.00
CA ASN A 267 19.77 -11.39 4.88
C ASN A 267 18.45 -11.90 4.30
N ARG A 268 17.32 -11.51 4.90
CA ARG A 268 15.98 -11.95 4.51
C ARG A 268 15.14 -10.77 4.03
N ALA A 269 14.38 -10.97 2.97
CA ALA A 269 13.29 -10.07 2.60
C ALA A 269 12.07 -10.85 2.13
N VAL A 270 10.90 -10.21 2.27
CA VAL A 270 9.61 -10.81 1.91
C VAL A 270 8.90 -9.93 0.90
N ALA A 271 8.36 -10.55 -0.15
CA ALA A 271 7.45 -9.92 -1.09
C ALA A 271 6.13 -10.68 -1.11
N ALA A 272 5.01 -9.97 -0.98
CA ALA A 272 3.67 -10.55 -1.04
C ALA A 272 2.98 -10.13 -2.35
N ILE A 273 2.52 -11.10 -3.12
CA ILE A 273 1.77 -10.88 -4.37
C ILE A 273 0.36 -11.46 -4.20
N GLU A 274 -0.67 -10.63 -4.34
CA GLU A 274 -2.06 -11.08 -4.22
C GLU A 274 -2.54 -11.70 -5.54
N GLY A 275 -2.83 -13.00 -5.51
CA GLY A 275 -3.37 -13.73 -6.65
C GLY A 275 -4.85 -13.43 -6.86
N ILE A 276 -5.20 -12.91 -8.04
CA ILE A 276 -6.58 -12.68 -8.47
C ILE A 276 -6.92 -13.64 -9.61
N ARG A 277 -8.16 -14.12 -9.67
CA ARG A 277 -8.65 -14.94 -10.78
C ARG A 277 -9.17 -14.04 -11.89
N GLU A 278 -9.00 -14.47 -13.14
CA GLU A 278 -9.69 -13.84 -14.26
C GLU A 278 -11.21 -14.11 -14.17
N ASN A 279 -12.02 -13.15 -14.62
CA ASN A 279 -13.47 -13.27 -14.61
C ASN A 279 -13.94 -14.27 -15.67
N LEU A 280 -14.84 -15.18 -15.30
CA LEU A 280 -15.53 -16.08 -16.22
C LEU A 280 -16.54 -15.29 -17.06
N ARG A 281 -16.35 -15.25 -18.38
CA ARG A 281 -17.24 -14.57 -19.31
C ARG A 281 -18.31 -15.54 -19.80
N VAL A 282 -19.56 -15.29 -19.43
CA VAL A 282 -20.69 -16.20 -19.67
C VAL A 282 -21.71 -15.56 -20.62
N LEU A 283 -22.05 -16.27 -21.70
CA LEU A 283 -23.14 -15.92 -22.61
C LEU A 283 -24.38 -16.75 -22.29
N LEU A 284 -25.41 -16.15 -21.70
CA LEU A 284 -26.69 -16.80 -21.40
C LEU A 284 -27.75 -16.45 -22.47
N VAL A 285 -28.25 -17.48 -23.17
CA VAL A 285 -29.26 -17.37 -24.21
C VAL A 285 -30.53 -18.08 -23.76
N SER A 286 -31.54 -17.32 -23.34
CA SER A 286 -32.84 -17.85 -22.91
C SER A 286 -33.86 -17.81 -24.04
N GLY A 287 -34.49 -18.95 -24.32
CA GLY A 287 -35.47 -19.10 -25.41
C GLY A 287 -36.85 -18.52 -25.10
N GLU A 288 -37.26 -18.51 -23.84
CA GLU A 288 -38.53 -17.97 -23.39
C GLU A 288 -38.43 -17.42 -21.95
N PRO A 289 -39.20 -16.38 -21.58
CA PRO A 289 -39.21 -15.90 -20.20
C PRO A 289 -39.82 -16.91 -19.24
N HIS A 290 -39.09 -17.28 -18.18
CA HIS A 290 -39.60 -18.14 -17.11
C HIS A 290 -39.03 -17.76 -15.73
N ALA A 291 -39.63 -18.26 -14.65
CA ALA A 291 -39.21 -17.92 -13.29
C ALA A 291 -37.74 -18.33 -12.98
N GLY A 292 -37.23 -19.37 -13.64
CA GLY A 292 -35.86 -19.85 -13.46
C GLY A 292 -34.80 -18.93 -14.07
N GLU A 293 -35.15 -18.18 -15.11
CA GLU A 293 -34.26 -17.20 -15.76
C GLU A 293 -33.77 -16.14 -14.76
N ARG A 294 -34.66 -15.67 -13.86
CA ARG A 294 -34.29 -14.75 -12.78
C ARG A 294 -33.26 -15.37 -11.83
N THR A 295 -33.41 -16.66 -11.54
CA THR A 295 -32.47 -17.39 -10.69
C THR A 295 -31.11 -17.49 -11.35
N TRP A 296 -31.03 -17.85 -12.65
CA TRP A 296 -29.80 -17.86 -13.42
C TRP A 296 -29.08 -16.51 -13.38
N ARG A 297 -29.79 -15.44 -13.74
CA ARG A 297 -29.20 -14.09 -13.72
C ARG A 297 -28.73 -13.67 -12.34
N ASN A 298 -29.50 -13.93 -11.30
CA ASN A 298 -29.15 -13.53 -9.95
C ASN A 298 -27.93 -14.30 -9.44
N LEU A 299 -27.86 -15.60 -9.71
CA LEU A 299 -26.72 -16.45 -9.35
C LEU A 299 -25.45 -15.97 -10.06
N LEU A 300 -25.52 -15.80 -11.38
CA LEU A 300 -24.36 -15.41 -12.18
C LEU A 300 -23.93 -13.96 -11.93
N LYS A 301 -24.87 -13.02 -11.70
CA LYS A 301 -24.53 -11.61 -11.40
C LYS A 301 -24.08 -11.37 -9.96
N SER A 302 -24.36 -12.29 -9.03
CA SER A 302 -23.95 -12.14 -7.64
C SER A 302 -22.47 -12.46 -7.42
N ASP A 303 -21.87 -13.22 -8.33
CA ASP A 303 -20.45 -13.54 -8.30
C ASP A 303 -19.66 -12.45 -9.03
N ALA A 304 -18.74 -11.79 -8.33
CA ALA A 304 -17.91 -10.74 -8.90
C ALA A 304 -16.90 -11.30 -9.93
N ALA A 305 -16.65 -12.61 -9.89
CA ALA A 305 -15.78 -13.30 -10.85
C ALA A 305 -16.51 -13.72 -12.13
N VAL A 306 -17.76 -13.27 -12.38
CA VAL A 306 -18.54 -13.64 -13.56
C VAL A 306 -19.02 -12.41 -14.32
N ASP A 307 -18.59 -12.31 -15.58
CA ASP A 307 -19.05 -11.31 -16.53
C ASP A 307 -20.19 -11.89 -17.38
N LEU A 308 -21.44 -11.58 -17.01
CA LEU A 308 -22.63 -12.13 -17.66
C LEU A 308 -23.16 -11.24 -18.78
N VAL A 309 -23.17 -11.78 -20.00
CA VAL A 309 -23.95 -11.26 -21.13
C VAL A 309 -25.21 -12.12 -21.28
N HIS A 310 -26.38 -11.52 -21.12
CA HIS A 310 -27.65 -12.26 -21.11
C HIS A 310 -28.66 -11.71 -22.13
N PHE A 311 -29.29 -12.63 -22.86
CA PHE A 311 -30.33 -12.35 -23.84
C PHE A 311 -31.54 -13.27 -23.66
N THR A 312 -32.74 -12.72 -23.79
CA THR A 312 -34.01 -13.47 -23.75
C THR A 312 -34.81 -13.19 -25.01
N ILE A 313 -35.27 -14.23 -25.68
CA ILE A 313 -36.14 -14.10 -26.86
C ILE A 313 -37.57 -13.81 -26.39
N LEU A 314 -38.00 -12.55 -26.56
CA LEU A 314 -39.29 -12.08 -26.04
C LEU A 314 -40.50 -12.44 -26.92
N ARG A 315 -40.30 -12.79 -28.20
CA ARG A 315 -41.42 -13.08 -29.12
C ARG A 315 -41.03 -14.15 -30.17
N PRO A 316 -41.79 -15.25 -30.28
CA PRO A 316 -41.65 -16.21 -31.37
C PRO A 316 -42.08 -15.60 -32.73
N PRO A 317 -41.37 -15.88 -33.84
CA PRO A 317 -41.66 -15.29 -35.15
C PRO A 317 -43.01 -15.68 -35.75
N GLU A 318 -43.68 -16.70 -35.22
CA GLU A 318 -44.98 -17.21 -35.67
C GLU A 318 -46.16 -16.29 -35.28
N LYS A 319 -46.01 -15.45 -34.25
CA LYS A 319 -47.00 -14.40 -33.92
C LYS A 319 -46.68 -13.15 -34.75
N GLN A 320 -46.91 -13.25 -36.06
CA GLN A 320 -46.58 -12.20 -37.02
C GLN A 320 -47.44 -10.94 -36.84
N ASP A 321 -46.76 -9.87 -36.46
CA ASP A 321 -47.08 -8.53 -36.95
C ASP A 321 -46.23 -8.33 -38.21
N GLY A 322 -46.70 -7.62 -39.24
CA GLY A 322 -46.01 -7.49 -40.54
C GLY A 322 -44.67 -6.73 -40.52
N THR A 323 -44.05 -6.59 -39.35
CA THR A 323 -42.83 -5.84 -39.08
C THR A 323 -41.60 -6.77 -39.14
N PRO A 324 -40.53 -6.40 -39.87
CA PRO A 324 -39.27 -7.14 -39.89
C PRO A 324 -38.73 -7.49 -38.49
N ILE A 325 -38.17 -8.70 -38.32
CA ILE A 325 -37.71 -9.22 -36.99
C ILE A 325 -36.65 -8.30 -36.34
N ASN A 326 -35.78 -7.69 -37.15
CA ASN A 326 -34.78 -6.72 -36.69
C ASN A 326 -35.39 -5.39 -36.17
N GLN A 327 -36.69 -5.15 -36.39
CA GLN A 327 -37.45 -3.98 -35.93
C GLN A 327 -38.41 -4.32 -34.77
N LEU A 328 -38.54 -5.60 -34.39
CA LEU A 328 -39.40 -6.06 -33.28
C LEU A 328 -38.69 -6.11 -31.92
N SER A 329 -37.36 -5.96 -31.90
CA SER A 329 -36.55 -5.88 -30.68
C SER A 329 -36.13 -4.43 -30.43
N LEU A 330 -36.26 -3.92 -29.20
CA LEU A 330 -35.85 -2.55 -28.84
C LEU A 330 -34.35 -2.28 -29.12
N ILE A 331 -33.54 -3.34 -29.17
CA ILE A 331 -32.13 -3.37 -29.56
C ILE A 331 -31.94 -4.68 -30.35
N ALA A 332 -31.43 -4.64 -31.58
CA ALA A 332 -31.25 -5.85 -32.38
C ALA A 332 -30.28 -6.81 -31.70
N PHE A 333 -30.60 -8.11 -31.70
CA PHE A 333 -29.72 -9.14 -31.13
C PHE A 333 -28.42 -9.22 -31.96
N PRO A 334 -27.24 -8.91 -31.40
CA PRO A 334 -26.00 -8.81 -32.17
C PRO A 334 -25.41 -10.21 -32.40
N THR A 335 -26.19 -11.07 -33.08
CA THR A 335 -25.87 -12.48 -33.32
C THR A 335 -24.52 -12.67 -34.00
N ARG A 336 -24.18 -11.80 -34.95
CA ARG A 336 -22.89 -11.83 -35.65
C ARG A 336 -21.73 -11.55 -34.71
N GLU A 337 -21.84 -10.51 -33.89
CA GLU A 337 -20.77 -10.14 -32.95
C GLU A 337 -20.56 -11.27 -31.94
N LEU A 338 -21.63 -11.81 -31.37
CA LEU A 338 -21.56 -12.81 -30.31
C LEU A 338 -21.16 -14.21 -30.79
N PHE A 339 -21.72 -14.68 -31.92
CA PHE A 339 -21.54 -16.06 -32.39
C PHE A 339 -20.61 -16.20 -33.60
N SER A 340 -19.96 -15.11 -34.02
CA SER A 340 -18.96 -15.17 -35.10
C SER A 340 -17.70 -14.38 -34.78
N GLU A 341 -17.82 -13.13 -34.30
CA GLU A 341 -16.65 -12.26 -34.13
C GLU A 341 -16.01 -12.34 -32.74
N LYS A 342 -16.81 -12.62 -31.70
CA LYS A 342 -16.40 -12.62 -30.29
C LYS A 342 -16.73 -13.93 -29.57
N ILE A 343 -16.96 -15.01 -30.29
CA ILE A 343 -17.34 -16.29 -29.69
C ILE A 343 -16.22 -16.85 -28.78
N ASP A 344 -14.97 -16.55 -29.12
CA ASP A 344 -13.74 -16.85 -28.38
C ASP A 344 -13.54 -15.97 -27.14
N GLN A 345 -14.36 -14.94 -26.95
CA GLN A 345 -14.36 -14.10 -25.75
C GLN A 345 -15.27 -14.65 -24.66
N PHE A 346 -15.92 -15.78 -24.86
CA PHE A 346 -16.75 -16.42 -23.85
C PHE A 346 -16.11 -17.72 -23.41
N ASP A 347 -16.07 -17.94 -22.11
CA ASP A 347 -15.58 -19.18 -21.51
C ASP A 347 -16.70 -20.23 -21.41
N LEU A 348 -17.95 -19.77 -21.38
CA LEU A 348 -19.15 -20.62 -21.31
C LEU A 348 -20.32 -20.01 -22.06
N ILE A 349 -20.96 -20.81 -22.91
CA ILE A 349 -22.25 -20.50 -23.54
C ILE A 349 -23.35 -21.36 -22.90
N VAL A 350 -24.38 -20.71 -22.34
CA VAL A 350 -25.51 -21.38 -21.70
C VAL A 350 -26.77 -21.20 -22.55
N PHE A 351 -27.37 -22.32 -22.98
CA PHE A 351 -28.70 -22.34 -23.55
C PHE A 351 -29.73 -22.70 -22.49
N ASP A 352 -30.67 -21.80 -22.25
CA ASP A 352 -31.72 -21.95 -21.24
C ASP A 352 -33.09 -22.03 -21.92
N ARG A 353 -33.68 -23.23 -21.93
CA ARG A 353 -34.96 -23.54 -22.60
C ARG A 353 -35.04 -23.03 -24.04
N TYR A 354 -33.95 -23.15 -24.76
CA TYR A 354 -33.84 -22.61 -26.10
C TYR A 354 -34.36 -23.61 -27.15
N GLN A 355 -35.25 -23.13 -28.01
CA GLN A 355 -35.72 -23.86 -29.19
C GLN A 355 -35.25 -23.21 -30.48
N HIS A 356 -34.86 -24.04 -31.45
CA HIS A 356 -34.59 -23.57 -32.80
C HIS A 356 -35.89 -23.18 -33.53
N ARG A 357 -36.30 -21.93 -33.37
CA ARG A 357 -37.45 -21.30 -34.08
C ARG A 357 -37.03 -20.30 -35.16
N GLY A 358 -35.84 -20.48 -35.74
CA GLY A 358 -35.30 -19.60 -36.78
C GLY A 358 -34.82 -18.22 -36.30
N VAL A 359 -34.65 -18.01 -34.98
CA VAL A 359 -34.09 -16.77 -34.42
C VAL A 359 -32.57 -16.70 -34.60
N LEU A 360 -31.88 -17.81 -34.36
CA LEU A 360 -30.47 -17.98 -34.66
C LEU A 360 -30.31 -18.71 -36.01
N PRO A 361 -29.61 -18.12 -36.98
CA PRO A 361 -29.18 -18.79 -38.20
C PRO A 361 -28.40 -20.08 -37.95
N ILE A 362 -28.57 -21.07 -38.85
CA ILE A 362 -27.92 -22.39 -38.74
C ILE A 362 -26.38 -22.31 -38.66
N LEU A 363 -25.80 -21.31 -39.32
CA LEU A 363 -24.36 -21.07 -39.33
C LEU A 363 -23.80 -20.79 -37.93
N TYR A 364 -24.57 -20.16 -37.05
CA TYR A 364 -24.10 -19.85 -35.70
C TYR A 364 -24.03 -21.10 -34.81
N PHE A 365 -24.94 -22.06 -35.01
CA PHE A 365 -24.83 -23.36 -34.32
C PHE A 365 -23.59 -24.13 -34.78
N ASP A 366 -23.20 -24.03 -36.05
CA ASP A 366 -21.95 -24.62 -36.55
C ASP A 366 -20.71 -23.95 -35.92
N ASN A 367 -20.72 -22.61 -35.79
CA ASN A 367 -19.66 -21.89 -35.08
C ASN A 367 -19.54 -22.30 -33.62
N ILE A 368 -20.66 -22.46 -32.90
CA ILE A 368 -20.67 -22.95 -31.52
C ILE A 368 -20.13 -24.38 -31.43
N ALA A 369 -20.53 -25.26 -32.35
CA ALA A 369 -19.99 -26.62 -32.40
C ALA A 369 -18.48 -26.65 -32.65
N ARG A 370 -17.94 -25.71 -33.45
CA ARG A 370 -16.50 -25.54 -33.65
C ARG A 370 -15.83 -25.01 -32.38
N TYR A 371 -16.37 -23.97 -31.78
CA TYR A 371 -15.90 -23.39 -30.52
C TYR A 371 -15.73 -24.46 -29.42
N VAL A 372 -16.70 -25.37 -29.25
CA VAL A 372 -16.59 -26.46 -28.27
C VAL A 372 -15.49 -27.46 -28.63
N ARG A 373 -15.30 -27.78 -29.91
CA ARG A 373 -14.19 -28.65 -30.36
C ARG A 373 -12.82 -28.02 -30.14
N ASP A 374 -12.75 -26.70 -30.17
CA ASP A 374 -11.52 -25.92 -29.94
C ASP A 374 -11.25 -25.67 -28.44
N GLY A 375 -12.06 -26.24 -27.53
CA GLY A 375 -11.87 -26.18 -26.08
C GLY A 375 -12.87 -25.33 -25.32
N GLY A 376 -13.82 -24.70 -26.01
CA GLY A 376 -14.92 -23.95 -25.40
C GLY A 376 -15.95 -24.83 -24.69
N ALA A 377 -16.80 -24.22 -23.86
CA ALA A 377 -17.81 -24.93 -23.09
C ALA A 377 -19.24 -24.52 -23.45
N VAL A 378 -20.15 -25.50 -23.52
CA VAL A 378 -21.59 -25.28 -23.70
C VAL A 378 -22.36 -26.00 -22.60
N LEU A 379 -23.31 -25.30 -21.98
CA LEU A 379 -24.29 -25.86 -21.05
C LEU A 379 -25.68 -25.74 -21.65
N VAL A 380 -26.45 -26.84 -21.62
CA VAL A 380 -27.85 -26.85 -22.05
C VAL A 380 -28.75 -27.13 -20.85
N ALA A 381 -29.47 -26.12 -20.39
CA ALA A 381 -30.56 -26.24 -19.43
C ALA A 381 -31.87 -26.52 -20.18
N ALA A 382 -32.08 -27.79 -20.50
CA ALA A 382 -33.22 -28.26 -21.28
C ALA A 382 -34.52 -28.36 -20.46
N GLY A 383 -35.64 -28.07 -21.11
CA GLY A 383 -36.98 -28.47 -20.69
C GLY A 383 -37.65 -29.39 -21.72
N PRO A 384 -39.00 -29.45 -21.75
CA PRO A 384 -39.75 -30.21 -22.76
C PRO A 384 -39.43 -29.82 -24.20
N ASP A 385 -38.88 -28.62 -24.39
CA ASP A 385 -38.36 -28.11 -25.64
C ASP A 385 -37.33 -29.02 -26.32
N TYR A 386 -36.49 -29.68 -25.55
CA TYR A 386 -35.47 -30.58 -26.08
C TYR A 386 -36.05 -31.84 -26.73
N ALA A 387 -37.28 -32.21 -26.39
CA ALA A 387 -38.01 -33.33 -26.97
C ALA A 387 -38.96 -32.91 -28.12
N SER A 388 -38.92 -31.65 -28.56
CA SER A 388 -39.78 -31.13 -29.62
C SER A 388 -39.05 -31.05 -30.96
N ASP A 389 -39.79 -30.84 -32.07
CA ASP A 389 -39.24 -30.65 -33.43
C ASP A 389 -38.27 -29.46 -33.55
N GLY A 390 -38.25 -28.57 -32.55
CA GLY A 390 -37.33 -27.44 -32.46
C GLY A 390 -36.11 -27.71 -31.56
N SER A 391 -35.75 -28.99 -31.34
CA SER A 391 -34.67 -29.36 -30.44
C SER A 391 -33.33 -28.79 -30.90
N LEU A 392 -32.48 -28.41 -29.93
CA LEU A 392 -31.08 -28.09 -30.20
C LEU A 392 -30.32 -29.29 -30.77
N TYR A 393 -30.77 -30.51 -30.50
CA TYR A 393 -30.18 -31.72 -31.06
C TYR A 393 -30.37 -31.84 -32.58
N ASP A 394 -31.39 -31.19 -33.15
CA ASP A 394 -31.65 -31.18 -34.59
C ASP A 394 -30.88 -30.08 -35.33
N THR A 395 -29.88 -29.49 -34.68
CA THR A 395 -28.99 -28.45 -35.23
C THR A 395 -27.55 -28.99 -35.38
N PRO A 396 -26.61 -28.23 -35.98
CA PRO A 396 -25.19 -28.59 -35.99
C PRO A 396 -24.55 -28.85 -34.61
N LEU A 397 -25.23 -28.55 -33.50
CA LEU A 397 -24.80 -28.92 -32.15
C LEU A 397 -24.92 -30.43 -31.87
N SER A 398 -25.70 -31.19 -32.64
CA SER A 398 -25.90 -32.64 -32.45
C SER A 398 -24.63 -33.42 -32.06
N PRO A 399 -23.47 -33.23 -32.74
CA PRO A 399 -22.27 -34.01 -32.46
C PRO A 399 -21.53 -33.66 -31.16
N ILE A 400 -21.89 -32.55 -30.51
CA ILE A 400 -21.27 -32.13 -29.23
C ILE A 400 -22.20 -32.32 -28.03
N LEU A 401 -23.48 -32.64 -28.26
CA LEU A 401 -24.44 -32.82 -27.20
C LEU A 401 -24.38 -34.26 -26.67
N PRO A 402 -24.34 -34.46 -25.34
CA PRO A 402 -24.05 -35.76 -24.76
C PRO A 402 -25.20 -36.76 -24.90
N ALA A 403 -26.42 -36.37 -25.28
CA ALA A 403 -27.53 -37.31 -25.31
C ALA A 403 -28.59 -36.93 -26.35
N ALA A 404 -29.05 -37.91 -27.12
CA ALA A 404 -30.10 -37.71 -28.11
C ALA A 404 -31.49 -37.77 -27.45
N PRO A 405 -32.40 -36.81 -27.70
CA PRO A 405 -33.77 -36.88 -27.20
C PRO A 405 -34.57 -37.96 -27.95
N THR A 406 -35.43 -38.70 -27.23
CA THR A 406 -36.35 -39.69 -27.82
C THR A 406 -37.67 -39.09 -28.32
N GLY A 407 -37.88 -37.80 -28.06
CA GLY A 407 -39.16 -37.11 -28.27
C GLY A 407 -40.22 -37.38 -27.20
N LYS A 408 -39.92 -38.18 -26.17
CA LYS A 408 -40.83 -38.48 -25.06
C LYS A 408 -40.47 -37.69 -23.81
N VAL A 409 -41.50 -37.22 -23.10
CA VAL A 409 -41.37 -36.58 -21.78
C VAL A 409 -42.12 -37.43 -20.76
N THR A 410 -41.41 -37.91 -19.74
CA THR A 410 -42.01 -38.61 -18.61
C THR A 410 -42.50 -37.57 -17.59
N GLU A 411 -43.81 -37.52 -17.34
CA GLU A 411 -44.44 -36.57 -16.40
C GLU A 411 -44.99 -37.28 -15.14
N GLU A 412 -44.13 -37.53 -14.15
CA GLU A 412 -44.53 -38.06 -12.84
C GLU A 412 -43.66 -37.48 -11.71
N PRO A 413 -44.15 -37.42 -10.46
CA PRO A 413 -43.37 -36.88 -9.35
C PRO A 413 -42.24 -37.82 -8.93
N PHE A 414 -40.99 -37.34 -8.92
CA PHE A 414 -39.81 -38.10 -8.46
C PHE A 414 -38.83 -37.23 -7.67
N TYR A 415 -37.93 -37.90 -6.94
CA TYR A 415 -36.74 -37.26 -6.36
C TYR A 415 -35.53 -37.64 -7.20
N ALA A 416 -34.87 -36.66 -7.81
CA ALA A 416 -33.60 -36.88 -8.50
C ALA A 416 -32.54 -37.29 -7.47
N ARG A 417 -31.76 -38.32 -7.76
CA ARG A 417 -30.72 -38.88 -6.87
C ARG A 417 -29.37 -38.79 -7.53
N THR A 418 -28.31 -38.56 -6.76
CA THR A 418 -26.93 -38.66 -7.27
C THR A 418 -26.61 -40.12 -7.62
N THR A 419 -25.82 -40.31 -8.67
CA THR A 419 -25.20 -41.61 -8.98
C THR A 419 -23.92 -41.78 -8.16
N ASP A 420 -23.33 -42.98 -8.18
CA ASP A 420 -22.04 -43.23 -7.52
C ASP A 420 -20.91 -42.38 -8.13
N VAL A 421 -21.03 -42.08 -9.43
CA VAL A 421 -20.14 -41.14 -10.14
C VAL A 421 -20.40 -39.70 -9.66
N GLY A 422 -21.67 -39.30 -9.60
CA GLY A 422 -22.07 -37.97 -9.11
C GLY A 422 -21.60 -37.68 -7.68
N ALA A 423 -21.55 -38.68 -6.80
CA ALA A 423 -21.05 -38.52 -5.44
C ALA A 423 -19.56 -38.07 -5.36
N ARG A 424 -18.80 -38.25 -6.45
CA ARG A 424 -17.39 -37.85 -6.55
C ARG A 424 -17.16 -36.70 -7.53
N HIS A 425 -18.15 -36.43 -8.38
CA HIS A 425 -18.04 -35.47 -9.47
C HIS A 425 -18.08 -34.02 -8.92
N PRO A 426 -17.20 -33.10 -9.37
CA PRO A 426 -17.13 -31.73 -8.86
C PRO A 426 -18.46 -30.96 -8.88
N VAL A 427 -19.32 -31.24 -9.86
CA VAL A 427 -20.64 -30.59 -10.03
C VAL A 427 -21.65 -30.99 -8.95
N THR A 428 -21.60 -32.23 -8.46
CA THR A 428 -22.66 -32.80 -7.60
C THR A 428 -22.18 -33.29 -6.23
N ARG A 429 -20.87 -33.44 -6.00
CA ARG A 429 -20.30 -33.95 -4.73
C ARG A 429 -20.68 -33.11 -3.50
N ASP A 430 -20.77 -31.79 -3.65
CA ASP A 430 -21.05 -30.83 -2.58
C ASP A 430 -22.51 -30.32 -2.64
N LEU A 431 -23.38 -31.01 -3.40
CA LEU A 431 -24.76 -30.59 -3.60
C LEU A 431 -25.55 -30.73 -2.29
N ALA A 432 -25.94 -29.61 -1.70
CA ALA A 432 -26.65 -29.56 -0.43
C ALA A 432 -27.96 -30.37 -0.49
N GLY A 433 -28.12 -31.30 0.46
CA GLY A 433 -29.30 -32.16 0.54
C GLY A 433 -29.18 -33.51 -0.18
N SER A 434 -28.10 -33.76 -0.92
CA SER A 434 -27.85 -35.02 -1.65
C SER A 434 -27.60 -36.22 -0.75
N ALA A 435 -27.09 -35.99 0.47
CA ALA A 435 -26.76 -37.05 1.44
C ALA A 435 -27.97 -37.67 2.16
N PHE A 436 -29.18 -37.13 1.96
CA PHE A 436 -30.41 -37.61 2.62
C PHE A 436 -31.23 -38.54 1.72
N ASP A 437 -32.01 -39.44 2.33
CA ASP A 437 -32.99 -40.28 1.63
C ASP A 437 -34.40 -40.12 2.24
N PRO A 438 -35.37 -39.50 1.54
CA PRO A 438 -35.23 -38.86 0.23
C PRO A 438 -34.34 -37.60 0.29
N PRO A 439 -33.74 -37.18 -0.84
CA PRO A 439 -32.94 -35.96 -0.91
C PRO A 439 -33.70 -34.73 -0.40
N HIS A 440 -33.00 -33.81 0.25
CA HIS A 440 -33.59 -32.64 0.89
C HIS A 440 -33.82 -31.47 -0.09
N TRP A 441 -34.46 -31.77 -1.21
CA TRP A 441 -34.94 -30.81 -2.20
C TRP A 441 -36.35 -31.18 -2.68
N GLY A 442 -36.99 -30.24 -3.40
CA GLY A 442 -38.34 -30.44 -3.92
C GLY A 442 -38.44 -31.61 -4.90
N ARG A 443 -39.67 -32.10 -5.11
CA ARG A 443 -39.96 -33.10 -6.13
C ARG A 443 -39.83 -32.49 -7.53
N TRP A 444 -39.32 -33.30 -8.43
CA TRP A 444 -39.25 -33.03 -9.87
C TRP A 444 -40.45 -33.70 -10.53
N PHE A 445 -40.89 -33.17 -11.66
CA PHE A 445 -42.13 -33.63 -12.31
C PHE A 445 -41.94 -34.04 -13.76
N ARG A 446 -40.84 -33.65 -14.40
CA ARG A 446 -40.58 -33.90 -15.80
C ARG A 446 -39.19 -34.43 -15.99
N LEU A 447 -39.07 -35.48 -16.80
CA LEU A 447 -37.81 -36.03 -17.25
C LEU A 447 -37.88 -36.19 -18.77
N ILE A 448 -36.90 -35.64 -19.49
CA ILE A 448 -36.78 -35.80 -20.93
C ILE A 448 -36.11 -37.15 -21.17
N ASP A 449 -36.78 -38.04 -21.89
CA ASP A 449 -36.24 -39.36 -22.18
C ASP A 449 -35.16 -39.21 -23.26
N VAL A 450 -33.95 -39.63 -22.93
CA VAL A 450 -32.79 -39.62 -23.83
C VAL A 450 -32.30 -41.03 -24.15
N GLU A 451 -31.73 -41.20 -25.33
CA GLU A 451 -31.10 -42.43 -25.79
C GLU A 451 -29.58 -42.31 -25.74
N ARG A 452 -28.92 -43.35 -25.19
CA ARG A 452 -27.47 -43.55 -25.22
C ARG A 452 -26.67 -42.30 -24.79
N PRO A 453 -26.76 -41.88 -23.51
CA PRO A 453 -25.95 -40.76 -23.03
C PRO A 453 -24.45 -41.08 -23.14
N GLU A 454 -23.69 -40.11 -23.66
CA GLU A 454 -22.24 -40.05 -23.73
C GLU A 454 -21.72 -39.20 -22.55
N GLY A 455 -20.61 -39.62 -21.95
CA GLY A 455 -20.02 -38.96 -20.77
C GLY A 455 -20.57 -39.48 -19.43
N ASP A 456 -20.38 -38.68 -18.38
CA ASP A 456 -20.70 -39.05 -17.01
C ASP A 456 -22.14 -38.67 -16.62
N VAL A 457 -22.96 -39.68 -16.34
CA VAL A 457 -24.31 -39.49 -15.80
C VAL A 457 -24.21 -39.30 -14.27
N VAL A 458 -24.33 -38.05 -13.83
CA VAL A 458 -24.11 -37.68 -12.42
C VAL A 458 -25.37 -37.77 -11.56
N MET A 459 -26.56 -37.76 -12.17
CA MET A 459 -27.82 -37.92 -11.47
C MET A 459 -28.72 -38.94 -12.17
N LYS A 460 -29.73 -39.43 -11.45
CA LYS A 460 -30.74 -40.36 -11.96
C LYS A 460 -32.13 -39.94 -11.51
N GLY A 461 -33.08 -40.07 -12.41
CA GLY A 461 -34.48 -39.75 -12.19
C GLY A 461 -35.38 -40.98 -12.12
N VAL A 462 -36.61 -40.81 -12.64
CA VAL A 462 -37.65 -41.86 -12.72
C VAL A 462 -37.08 -43.16 -13.28
N GLY A 463 -37.30 -44.28 -12.59
CA GLY A 463 -36.90 -45.61 -13.07
C GLY A 463 -35.39 -45.78 -13.29
N GLY A 464 -34.55 -44.91 -12.71
CA GLY A 464 -33.10 -44.93 -12.92
C GLY A 464 -32.65 -44.33 -14.25
N LYS A 465 -33.54 -43.64 -14.98
CA LYS A 465 -33.19 -42.92 -16.20
C LYS A 465 -32.13 -41.83 -15.93
N PRO A 466 -31.21 -41.57 -16.88
CA PRO A 466 -30.11 -40.63 -16.70
C PRO A 466 -30.63 -39.19 -16.52
N LEU A 467 -29.92 -38.40 -15.71
CA LEU A 467 -30.17 -36.99 -15.48
C LEU A 467 -28.88 -36.19 -15.38
#